data_AF-A0A419SP66-F1
#
_entry.id   AF-A0A419SP66-F1
#
_cell.length_a   1.000
_cell.length_b   1.000
_cell.length_c   1.000
_cell.angle_alpha   90.00
_cell.angle_beta   90.00
_cell.angle_gamma   90.00
#
_symmetry.space_group_name_H-M   'P 1'
#
loop_
_entity.id
_entity.type
_entity.pdbx_description
1 polymer ?
#
loop_
_entity_poly.entity_id
_entity_poly.type
_entity_poly.pdbx_seq_one_letter_code
_entity_poly.pdbx_strand_id
1 'polypeptide(L)'
;MKPFLVIGNVVLCGFFTFFVSLFLAGGGIGENVTGKTYVTPQFFLILPVWTVGALFVWGYCYKQKLQNTSYPEIIFINILLWATLPVGFIFSGMLLGMRP
;
A
#
# COMPACT_ATOMS: atom_id res chain seq x y z
N MET A 1 8.78 19.92 10.00
CA MET A 1 7.58 19.81 9.14
C MET A 1 7.73 18.72 8.07
N LYS A 2 8.76 18.73 7.21
CA LYS A 2 8.96 17.70 6.17
C LYS A 2 8.95 16.23 6.69
N PRO A 3 9.63 15.87 7.79
CA PRO A 3 9.59 14.50 8.30
C PRO A 3 8.20 14.07 8.75
N PHE A 4 7.44 14.99 9.35
CA PHE A 4 6.05 14.75 9.75
C PHE A 4 5.16 14.46 8.54
N LEU A 5 5.35 15.15 7.42
CA LEU A 5 4.60 14.89 6.18
C LEU A 5 4.90 13.51 5.59
N VAL A 6 6.17 13.10 5.58
CA VAL A 6 6.56 11.78 5.05
C VAL A 6 6.09 10.67 6.00
N ILE A 7 6.45 10.75 7.28
CA ILE A 7 6.12 9.72 8.27
C ILE A 7 4.60 9.61 8.44
N GLY A 8 3.91 10.74 8.54
CA GLY A 8 2.45 10.77 8.64
C GLY A 8 1.78 10.14 7.44
N ASN A 9 2.25 10.43 6.22
CA ASN A 9 1.72 9.80 5.01
C ASN A 9 2.00 8.29 4.96
N VAL A 10 3.22 7.86 5.31
CA VAL A 10 3.56 6.42 5.36
C VAL A 10 2.68 5.69 6.36
N VAL A 11 2.51 6.22 7.58
CA VAL A 11 1.66 5.59 8.61
C VAL A 11 0.19 5.56 8.18
N LEU A 12 -0.34 6.66 7.65
CA LEU A 12 -1.72 6.74 7.16
C LEU A 12 -1.95 5.76 6.00
N CYS A 13 -1.04 5.72 5.03
CA CYS A 13 -1.11 4.84 3.88
C CYS A 13 -0.99 3.36 4.31
N GLY A 14 -0.10 3.04 5.23
CA GLY A 14 0.05 1.69 5.78
C GLY A 14 -1.19 1.23 6.53
N PHE A 15 -1.78 2.11 7.35
CA PHE A 15 -3.06 1.85 8.01
C PHE A 15 -4.16 1.54 6.98
N PHE A 16 -4.33 2.39 5.97
CA PHE A 16 -5.30 2.14 4.89
C PHE A 16 -5.03 0.81 4.18
N THR A 17 -3.78 0.53 3.84
CA THR A 17 -3.37 -0.70 3.17
C THR A 17 -3.73 -1.94 3.98
N PHE A 18 -3.54 -1.91 5.29
CA PHE A 18 -3.91 -2.99 6.18
C PHE A 18 -5.42 -3.27 6.16
N PHE A 19 -6.25 -2.23 6.34
CA PHE A 19 -7.71 -2.40 6.31
C PHE A 19 -8.24 -2.84 4.95
N VAL A 20 -7.71 -2.26 3.86
CA VAL A 20 -8.06 -2.67 2.49
C VAL A 20 -7.72 -4.14 2.25
N SER A 21 -6.52 -4.57 2.66
CA SER A 21 -6.09 -5.96 2.49
C SER A 21 -6.97 -6.93 3.29
N LEU A 22 -7.30 -6.60 4.54
CA LEU A 22 -8.20 -7.40 5.36
C LEU A 22 -9.61 -7.50 4.76
N PHE A 23 -10.16 -6.37 4.32
CA PHE A 23 -11.49 -6.32 3.73
C PHE A 23 -11.59 -7.16 2.45
N LEU A 24 -10.62 -7.01 1.55
CA LEU A 24 -10.57 -7.78 0.31
C LEU A 24 -10.30 -9.28 0.58
N ALA A 25 -9.39 -9.60 1.50
CA ALA A 25 -9.13 -10.99 1.86
C ALA A 25 -10.33 -11.68 2.52
N GLY A 26 -11.17 -10.91 3.23
CA GLY A 26 -12.41 -11.38 3.85
C GLY A 26 -13.57 -11.63 2.88
N GLY A 27 -13.42 -11.34 1.57
CA GLY A 27 -14.48 -11.48 0.57
C GLY A 27 -15.32 -10.21 0.37
N GLY A 28 -14.83 -9.04 0.81
CA GLY A 28 -15.46 -7.75 0.53
C GLY A 28 -16.94 -7.66 0.93
N ILE A 29 -17.74 -6.90 0.16
CA ILE A 29 -19.18 -6.82 0.38
C ILE A 29 -19.85 -8.01 -0.31
N GLY A 30 -20.29 -8.99 0.47
CA GLY A 30 -21.23 -10.02 0.03
C GLY A 30 -20.64 -11.31 -0.55
N GLU A 31 -19.31 -11.50 -0.61
CA GLU A 31 -18.73 -12.75 -1.14
C GLU A 31 -18.40 -13.81 -0.08
N ASN A 32 -18.57 -13.51 1.22
CA ASN A 32 -18.30 -14.49 2.27
C ASN A 32 -19.49 -15.42 2.56
N VAL A 33 -19.81 -16.28 1.60
CA VAL A 33 -20.84 -17.33 1.73
C VAL A 33 -20.32 -18.61 2.39
N THR A 34 -19.01 -18.72 2.63
CA THR A 34 -18.36 -19.94 3.14
C THR A 34 -18.18 -19.98 4.65
N GLY A 35 -18.47 -18.89 5.37
CA GLY A 35 -18.28 -18.77 6.82
C GLY A 35 -16.82 -18.74 7.26
N LYS A 36 -15.88 -18.64 6.31
CA LYS A 36 -14.43 -18.52 6.59
C LYS A 36 -14.06 -17.07 6.84
N THR A 37 -13.13 -16.80 7.76
CA THR A 37 -12.65 -15.43 8.02
C THR A 37 -11.96 -14.82 6.79
N TYR A 38 -11.25 -15.62 6.00
CA TYR A 38 -10.59 -15.18 4.78
C TYR A 38 -10.97 -16.08 3.61
N VAL A 39 -11.63 -15.50 2.62
CA VAL A 39 -12.10 -16.17 1.40
C VAL A 39 -11.03 -16.11 0.31
N THR A 40 -10.32 -14.98 0.23
CA THR A 40 -9.38 -14.68 -0.86
C THR A 40 -8.05 -14.15 -0.30
N PRO A 41 -7.26 -15.00 0.39
CA PRO A 41 -6.05 -14.58 1.10
C PRO A 41 -4.96 -13.98 0.19
N GLN A 42 -5.04 -14.15 -1.12
CA GLN A 42 -4.14 -13.57 -2.11
C GLN A 42 -4.10 -12.03 -2.01
N PHE A 43 -5.17 -11.38 -1.58
CA PHE A 43 -5.18 -9.93 -1.36
C PHE A 43 -4.27 -9.46 -0.22
N PHE A 44 -3.77 -10.36 0.64
CA PHE A 44 -2.69 -10.00 1.56
C PHE A 44 -1.38 -9.64 0.85
N LEU A 45 -1.23 -9.96 -0.45
CA LEU A 45 -0.08 -9.54 -1.25
C LEU A 45 0.00 -8.02 -1.48
N ILE A 46 -1.09 -7.27 -1.21
CA ILE A 46 -1.04 -5.81 -1.18
C ILE A 46 -0.07 -5.33 -0.09
N LEU A 47 0.03 -6.01 1.06
CA LEU A 47 0.93 -5.64 2.17
C LEU A 47 2.42 -5.68 1.80
N PRO A 48 2.98 -6.78 1.25
CA PRO A 48 4.39 -6.80 0.83
C PRO A 48 4.66 -5.82 -0.31
N VAL A 49 3.73 -5.63 -1.26
CA VAL A 49 3.87 -4.63 -2.34
C VAL A 49 3.98 -3.22 -1.77
N TRP A 50 3.11 -2.86 -0.83
CA TRP A 50 3.20 -1.59 -0.11
C TRP A 50 4.48 -1.47 0.71
N THR A 51 4.89 -2.55 1.41
CA THR A 51 6.11 -2.57 2.23
C THR A 51 7.35 -2.27 1.39
N VAL A 52 7.45 -2.86 0.20
CA VAL A 52 8.53 -2.54 -0.76
C VAL A 52 8.51 -1.06 -1.14
N GLY A 53 7.34 -0.50 -1.44
CA GLY A 53 7.18 0.94 -1.67
C GLY A 53 7.64 1.80 -0.50
N ALA A 54 7.22 1.46 0.72
CA ALA A 54 7.61 2.18 1.94
C ALA A 54 9.13 2.13 2.18
N LEU A 55 9.77 1.00 1.89
CA LEU A 55 11.23 0.86 1.95
C LEU A 55 11.94 1.74 0.91
N PHE A 56 11.37 1.89 -0.29
CA PHE A 56 11.90 2.83 -1.28
C PHE A 56 11.79 4.29 -0.82
N VAL A 57 10.65 4.69 -0.26
CA VAL A 57 10.47 6.03 0.33
C VAL A 57 11.51 6.27 1.43
N TRP A 58 11.67 5.32 2.35
CA TRP A 58 12.64 5.39 3.43
C TRP A 58 14.08 5.50 2.91
N GLY A 59 14.48 4.63 1.99
CA GLY A 59 15.80 4.61 1.39
C GLY A 59 16.13 5.90 0.63
N TYR A 60 15.16 6.46 -0.08
CA TYR A 60 15.31 7.74 -0.76
C TYR A 60 15.52 8.89 0.24
N CYS A 61 14.66 8.98 1.26
CA CYS A 61 14.78 10.01 2.30
C CYS A 61 16.09 9.92 3.10
N TYR A 62 16.59 8.71 3.33
CA TYR A 62 17.87 8.48 3.97
C TYR A 62 19.04 8.97 3.10
N LYS A 63 19.05 8.64 1.79
CA LYS A 63 20.12 9.01 0.87
C LYS A 63 20.19 10.51 0.57
N GLN A 64 19.06 11.15 0.29
CA GLN A 64 19.04 12.56 -0.10
C GLN A 64 19.14 13.56 1.06
N LYS A 65 18.96 13.09 2.30
CA LYS A 65 18.62 13.92 3.48
C LYS A 65 17.36 14.75 3.22
N LEU A 66 16.29 14.44 3.96
CA LEU A 66 14.98 15.13 3.95
C LEU A 66 15.00 16.66 3.94
N GLN A 67 16.08 17.30 4.40
CA GLN A 67 16.26 18.74 4.38
C GLN A 67 16.48 19.30 2.96
N ASN A 68 17.21 18.58 2.12
CA ASN A 68 17.58 18.98 0.75
C ASN A 68 16.49 18.68 -0.29
N THR A 69 15.57 17.77 0.02
CA THR A 69 14.46 17.42 -0.88
C THR A 69 13.44 18.54 -0.93
N SER A 70 12.98 18.88 -2.12
CA SER A 70 11.95 19.90 -2.35
C SER A 70 10.56 19.40 -1.92
N TYR A 71 9.63 20.31 -1.60
CA TYR A 71 8.25 19.92 -1.27
C TYR A 71 7.52 19.17 -2.40
N PRO A 72 7.65 19.56 -3.69
CA PRO A 72 7.03 18.82 -4.79
C PRO A 72 7.51 17.38 -4.88
N GLU A 73 8.82 17.13 -4.67
CA GLU A 73 9.37 15.77 -4.65
C GLU A 73 8.79 14.94 -3.50
N ILE A 74 8.65 15.52 -2.30
CA ILE A 74 8.01 14.84 -1.16
C ILE A 74 6.57 14.45 -1.49
N ILE A 75 5.80 15.36 -2.08
CA ILE A 75 4.41 15.10 -2.48
C ILE A 75 4.38 13.98 -3.53
N PHE A 76 5.26 14.03 -4.54
CA PHE A 76 5.34 13.03 -5.60
C PHE A 76 5.64 11.62 -5.05
N ILE A 77 6.64 11.50 -4.17
CA ILE A 77 7.01 10.22 -3.55
C ILE A 77 5.88 9.69 -2.65
N ASN A 78 5.21 10.59 -1.94
CA ASN A 78 4.04 10.21 -1.15
C ASN A 78 2.90 9.69 -2.02
N ILE A 79 2.61 10.32 -3.16
CA ILE A 79 1.59 9.85 -4.12
C ILE A 79 2.00 8.49 -4.72
N LEU A 80 3.27 8.30 -5.06
CA LEU A 80 3.78 7.01 -5.55
C LEU A 80 3.59 5.89 -4.52
N LEU A 81 3.71 6.17 -3.22
CA LEU A 81 3.42 5.18 -2.19
C LEU A 81 1.95 4.74 -2.25
N TRP A 82 1.01 5.66 -2.46
CA TRP A 82 -0.41 5.30 -2.63
C TRP A 82 -0.66 4.48 -3.90
N ALA A 83 0.12 4.67 -4.96
CA ALA A 83 0.03 3.86 -6.17
C ALA A 83 0.40 2.38 -5.95
N THR A 84 1.04 2.03 -4.83
CA THR A 84 1.32 0.62 -4.49
C THR A 84 0.05 -0.18 -4.16
N LEU A 85 -1.03 0.47 -3.71
CA LEU A 85 -2.32 -0.16 -3.47
C LEU A 85 -2.96 -0.74 -4.75
N PRO A 86 -3.22 0.06 -5.81
CA PRO A 86 -3.78 -0.48 -7.05
C PRO A 86 -2.82 -1.48 -7.71
N VAL A 87 -1.50 -1.26 -7.64
CA VAL A 87 -0.52 -2.24 -8.12
C VAL A 87 -0.63 -3.57 -7.37
N GLY A 88 -0.73 -3.53 -6.03
CA GLY A 88 -0.92 -4.70 -5.20
C GLY A 88 -2.25 -5.42 -5.50
N PHE A 89 -3.32 -4.66 -5.73
CA PHE A 89 -4.61 -5.20 -6.12
C PHE A 89 -4.54 -5.93 -7.47
N ILE A 90 -3.98 -5.30 -8.50
CA ILE A 90 -3.80 -5.90 -9.83
C ILE A 90 -2.93 -7.16 -9.73
N PHE A 91 -1.81 -7.10 -9.00
CA PHE A 91 -0.92 -8.23 -8.82
C PHE A 91 -1.63 -9.41 -8.13
N SER A 92 -2.40 -9.13 -7.08
CA SER A 92 -3.22 -10.13 -6.39
C SER A 92 -4.28 -10.72 -7.33
N GLY A 93 -4.91 -9.88 -8.15
CA GLY A 93 -5.92 -10.28 -9.11
C GLY A 93 -5.41 -11.14 -10.26
N MET A 94 -4.22 -10.83 -10.78
CA MET A 94 -3.56 -11.65 -11.79
C MET A 94 -3.31 -13.08 -11.29
N LEU A 95 -2.90 -13.24 -10.03
CA LEU A 95 -2.69 -14.56 -9.40
C LEU A 95 -4.00 -15.32 -9.19
N LEU A 96 -5.11 -14.60 -9.04
CA LEU A 96 -6.45 -15.14 -8.96
C LEU A 96 -7.08 -15.44 -10.32
N GLY A 97 -6.41 -15.08 -11.43
CA GLY A 97 -6.96 -15.18 -12.78
C GLY A 97 -8.06 -14.16 -13.09
N MET A 98 -8.20 -13.10 -12.28
CA MET A 98 -9.08 -11.97 -12.58
C MET A 98 -8.48 -11.17 -13.73
N ARG A 99 -9.26 -10.98 -14.80
CA ARG A 99 -8.84 -10.11 -15.91
C ARG A 99 -8.98 -8.64 -15.46
N PRO A 100 -7.98 -7.79 -15.75
CA PRO A 100 -7.99 -6.37 -15.36
C PRO A 100 -9.10 -5.58 -16.06
#